data_AF-A0A519UGQ3-F1
#
_entry.id   AF-A0A519UGQ3-F1
#
_cell.length_a   1.000
_cell.length_b   1.000
_cell.length_c   1.000
_cell.angle_alpha   90.00
_cell.angle_beta   90.00
_cell.angle_gamma   90.00
#
_symmetry.space_group_name_H-M   'P 1'
#
loop_
_entity.id
_entity.type
_entity.pdbx_description
1 polymer ?
#
loop_
_entity_poly.entity_id
_entity_poly.type
_entity_poly.pdbx_seq_one_letter_code
_entity_poly.pdbx_strand_id
1 'polypeptide(L)'
;MKKILTSLIFTFMIGSANAQKQKMKVFQLMELGFNTKAIDGTISEVYNAQRFGKMLWWVRIGNDTLIHVWDRHLDTATMKVGNKTKFLSIKRLESNWWMKEKSEIKIKTPDYQNILTIQ
;
A
#
# COMPACT_ATOMS: atom_id res chain seq x y z
N MET A 1 -28.87 -31.78 -52.39
CA MET A 1 -28.94 -31.44 -50.94
C MET A 1 -27.74 -32.06 -50.24
N LYS A 2 -26.83 -31.25 -49.72
CA LYS A 2 -25.58 -31.70 -49.11
C LYS A 2 -25.19 -30.70 -48.01
N LYS A 3 -25.08 -31.18 -46.78
CA LYS A 3 -24.00 -30.96 -45.79
C LYS A 3 -24.39 -30.44 -44.38
N ILE A 4 -24.13 -31.32 -43.40
CA ILE A 4 -23.29 -31.12 -42.19
C ILE A 4 -23.82 -30.07 -41.20
N LEU A 5 -24.55 -30.42 -40.13
CA LEU A 5 -24.05 -30.95 -38.84
C LEU A 5 -22.80 -30.24 -38.32
N THR A 6 -22.90 -29.20 -37.49
CA THR A 6 -22.05 -29.14 -36.28
C THR A 6 -22.60 -28.18 -35.23
N SER A 7 -22.88 -28.77 -34.08
CA SER A 7 -23.17 -28.12 -32.81
C SER A 7 -21.98 -27.23 -32.40
N LEU A 8 -22.20 -25.90 -32.33
CA LEU A 8 -21.20 -24.98 -31.80
C LEU A 8 -21.54 -24.71 -30.31
N ILE A 9 -21.20 -25.67 -29.46
CA ILE A 9 -21.20 -25.46 -28.01
C ILE A 9 -20.02 -24.53 -27.73
N PHE A 10 -20.32 -23.25 -27.56
CA PHE A 10 -19.37 -22.26 -27.08
C PHE A 10 -19.16 -22.52 -25.58
N THR A 11 -18.28 -23.46 -25.22
CA THR A 11 -17.77 -23.56 -23.85
C THR A 11 -16.99 -22.30 -23.56
N PHE A 12 -17.65 -21.35 -22.90
CA PHE A 12 -17.03 -20.25 -22.19
C PHE A 12 -16.05 -20.87 -21.19
N MET A 13 -14.78 -21.00 -21.58
CA MET A 13 -13.71 -21.15 -20.61
C MET A 13 -13.65 -19.84 -19.83
N ILE A 14 -14.41 -19.77 -18.75
CA ILE A 14 -14.12 -18.85 -17.66
C ILE A 14 -12.81 -19.38 -17.09
N GLY A 15 -11.70 -18.95 -17.71
CA GLY A 15 -10.39 -19.13 -17.14
C GLY A 15 -10.49 -18.55 -15.74
N SER A 16 -10.42 -19.43 -14.75
CA SER A 16 -10.09 -19.05 -13.39
C SER A 16 -8.75 -18.37 -13.49
N ALA A 17 -8.77 -17.05 -13.72
CA ALA A 17 -7.68 -16.18 -13.38
C ALA A 17 -7.54 -16.39 -11.87
N ASN A 18 -6.74 -17.38 -11.51
CA ASN A 18 -6.16 -17.49 -10.20
C ASN A 18 -5.42 -16.17 -10.06
N ALA A 19 -6.12 -15.17 -9.53
CA ALA A 19 -5.55 -14.05 -8.85
C ALA A 19 -4.83 -14.67 -7.66
N GLN A 20 -3.67 -15.26 -7.95
CA GLN A 20 -2.68 -15.67 -6.99
C GLN A 20 -2.39 -14.36 -6.26
N LYS A 21 -3.09 -14.14 -5.14
CA LYS A 21 -3.06 -12.90 -4.36
C LYS A 21 -1.59 -12.56 -4.22
N GLN A 22 -1.12 -11.58 -4.99
CA GLN A 22 0.29 -11.20 -4.98
C GLN A 22 0.58 -10.85 -3.52
N LYS A 23 1.43 -11.66 -2.88
CA LYS A 23 1.76 -11.46 -1.48
C LYS A 23 2.47 -10.12 -1.39
N MET A 24 1.82 -9.17 -0.72
CA MET A 24 2.39 -7.83 -0.47
C MET A 24 3.76 -7.99 0.18
N LYS A 25 4.79 -7.45 -0.45
CA LYS A 25 6.15 -7.38 0.08
C LYS A 25 6.26 -6.11 0.89
N VAL A 26 6.58 -6.25 2.17
CA VAL A 26 6.60 -5.12 3.09
C VAL A 26 8.01 -4.87 3.57
N PHE A 27 8.41 -3.61 3.57
CA PHE A 27 9.73 -3.15 3.93
C PHE A 27 9.64 -1.99 4.91
N GLN A 28 10.72 -1.77 5.64
CA GLN A 28 10.94 -0.58 6.45
C GLN A 28 12.14 0.17 5.88
N LEU A 29 11.97 1.48 5.72
CA LEU A 29 13.08 2.39 5.43
C LEU A 29 13.94 2.54 6.69
N MET A 30 15.23 2.23 6.57
CA MET A 30 16.21 2.37 7.64
C MET A 30 17.06 3.61 7.43
N GLU A 31 17.92 3.90 8.41
CA GLU A 31 18.96 4.92 8.26
C GLU A 31 19.85 4.67 7.05
N LEU A 32 20.32 5.76 6.46
CA LEU A 32 21.23 5.70 5.33
C LEU A 32 22.50 4.95 5.71
N GLY A 33 22.92 3.99 4.88
CA GLY A 33 24.11 3.16 5.14
C GLY A 33 23.86 1.93 6.00
N PHE A 34 22.64 1.71 6.52
CA PHE A 34 22.30 0.49 7.26
C PHE A 34 22.51 -0.79 6.43
N ASN A 35 22.21 -0.72 5.12
CA ASN A 35 22.57 -1.75 4.15
C ASN A 35 22.54 -1.17 2.73
N THR A 36 22.97 -1.99 1.75
CA THR A 36 23.02 -1.65 0.33
C THR A 36 21.73 -1.98 -0.45
N LYS A 37 20.70 -2.50 0.22
CA LYS A 37 19.44 -2.86 -0.45
C LYS A 37 18.68 -1.59 -0.81
N ALA A 38 18.04 -1.61 -1.96
CA ALA A 38 17.21 -0.53 -2.44
C ALA A 38 15.95 -1.05 -3.15
N ILE A 39 14.90 -0.24 -3.14
CA ILE A 39 13.72 -0.40 -3.98
C ILE A 39 13.54 0.90 -4.76
N ASP A 40 13.40 0.79 -6.08
CA ASP A 40 13.03 1.89 -6.95
C ASP A 40 11.68 1.61 -7.61
N GLY A 41 10.94 2.69 -7.91
CA GLY A 41 9.71 2.57 -8.66
C GLY A 41 8.82 3.80 -8.55
N THR A 42 7.66 3.69 -9.18
CA THR A 42 6.63 4.73 -9.14
C THR A 42 5.76 4.55 -7.92
N ILE A 43 5.58 5.64 -7.17
CA ILE A 43 4.70 5.69 -6.02
C ILE A 43 3.25 5.63 -6.50
N SER A 44 2.54 4.58 -6.09
CA SER A 44 1.13 4.38 -6.42
C SER A 44 0.19 4.91 -5.33
N GLU A 45 0.66 4.94 -4.09
CA GLU A 45 -0.14 5.36 -2.93
C GLU A 45 0.79 5.88 -1.82
N VAL A 46 0.34 6.90 -1.10
CA VAL A 46 0.97 7.38 0.13
C VAL A 46 -0.14 7.59 1.14
N TYR A 47 -0.02 6.96 2.31
CA TYR A 47 -1.02 7.06 3.35
C TYR A 47 -0.37 6.95 4.74
N ASN A 48 -1.15 7.28 5.76
CA ASN A 48 -0.78 7.02 7.14
C ASN A 48 -1.85 6.19 7.84
N ALA A 49 -1.44 5.49 8.89
CA ALA A 49 -2.34 4.84 9.83
C ALA A 49 -1.88 5.10 11.26
N GLN A 50 -2.82 5.10 12.20
CA GLN A 50 -2.52 5.17 13.61
C GLN A 50 -2.49 3.77 14.20
N ARG A 51 -1.52 3.50 15.09
CA ARG A 51 -1.43 2.26 15.84
C ARG A 51 -0.74 2.49 17.18
N PHE A 52 -1.36 2.01 18.27
CA PHE A 52 -0.85 2.25 19.63
C PHE A 52 -0.53 3.73 19.91
N GLY A 53 -1.37 4.65 19.39
CA GLY A 53 -1.17 6.09 19.49
C GLY A 53 -0.01 6.66 18.64
N LYS A 54 0.67 5.84 17.83
CA LYS A 54 1.73 6.28 16.90
C LYS A 54 1.21 6.34 15.48
N MET A 55 1.58 7.37 14.75
CA MET A 55 1.30 7.48 13.32
C MET A 55 2.40 6.79 12.52
N LEU A 56 2.02 5.94 11.58
CA LEU A 56 2.92 5.19 10.70
C LEU A 56 2.67 5.64 9.27
N TRP A 57 3.72 6.02 8.54
CA TRP A 57 3.61 6.41 7.14
C TRP A 57 3.98 5.26 6.23
N TRP A 58 3.21 5.11 5.16
CA TRP A 58 3.37 4.04 4.20
C TRP A 58 3.37 4.59 2.79
N VAL A 59 4.36 4.11 2.03
CA VAL A 59 4.50 4.41 0.62
C VAL A 59 4.39 3.11 -0.16
N ARG A 60 3.44 3.05 -1.07
CA ARG A 60 3.24 1.91 -1.96
C ARG A 60 3.96 2.14 -3.29
N ILE A 61 4.67 1.11 -3.74
CA ILE A 61 5.36 1.09 -5.03
C ILE A 61 4.71 0.04 -5.90
N GLY A 62 4.15 0.47 -7.04
CA GLY A 62 3.35 -0.40 -7.90
C GLY A 62 2.18 -1.06 -7.14
N ASN A 63 1.98 -2.36 -7.36
CA ASN A 63 0.83 -3.08 -6.78
C ASN A 63 1.20 -4.03 -5.62
N ASP A 64 2.47 -4.42 -5.49
CA ASP A 64 2.88 -5.53 -4.62
C ASP A 64 3.90 -5.14 -3.54
N THR A 65 4.30 -3.87 -3.46
CA THR A 65 5.38 -3.43 -2.58
C THR A 65 4.93 -2.27 -1.69
N LEU A 66 5.16 -2.40 -0.39
CA LEU A 66 4.82 -1.40 0.63
C LEU A 66 6.05 -1.09 1.48
N ILE A 67 6.31 0.20 1.71
CA ILE A 67 7.47 0.68 2.45
C ILE A 67 6.97 1.54 3.61
N HIS A 68 7.25 1.12 4.84
CA HIS A 68 7.10 1.94 6.02
C HIS A 68 8.20 3.00 6.03
N VAL A 69 7.81 4.26 6.15
CA VAL A 69 8.70 5.41 6.23
C VAL A 69 8.51 6.05 7.60
N TRP A 70 9.59 6.27 8.34
CA TRP A 70 9.51 7.05 9.58
C TRP A 70 9.21 8.51 9.25
N ASP A 71 8.44 9.18 10.10
CA ASP A 71 8.05 10.59 9.90
C ASP A 71 9.27 11.49 9.61
N ARG A 72 10.37 11.30 10.34
CA ARG A 72 11.64 12.02 10.12
C ARG A 72 12.31 11.80 8.77
N HIS A 73 11.94 10.73 8.04
CA HIS A 73 12.47 10.40 6.72
C HIS A 73 11.44 10.65 5.61
N LEU A 74 10.24 11.12 5.95
CA LEU A 74 9.20 11.41 4.99
C LEU A 74 9.52 12.72 4.28
N ASP A 75 9.99 12.61 3.04
CA ASP A 75 10.15 13.77 2.17
C ASP A 75 8.86 14.01 1.39
N THR A 76 8.00 14.87 1.94
CA THR A 76 6.72 15.21 1.29
C THR A 76 6.86 15.88 -0.07
N ALA A 77 8.03 16.42 -0.43
CA ALA A 77 8.25 17.01 -1.75
C ALA A 77 8.39 15.94 -2.83
N THR A 78 9.08 14.85 -2.52
CA THR A 78 9.40 13.78 -3.48
C THR A 78 8.51 12.55 -3.33
N MET A 79 8.05 12.22 -2.12
CA MET A 79 7.20 11.06 -1.84
C MET A 79 5.73 11.36 -2.12
N LYS A 80 5.40 11.55 -3.41
CA LYS A 80 4.04 11.80 -3.91
C LYS A 80 3.63 10.77 -4.93
N VAL A 81 2.33 10.49 -5.02
CA VAL A 81 1.76 9.58 -6.03
C VAL A 81 2.15 10.04 -7.44
N GLY A 82 2.58 9.10 -8.28
CA GLY A 82 3.07 9.35 -9.63
C GLY A 82 4.57 9.63 -9.73
N ASN A 83 5.23 10.04 -8.63
CA ASN A 83 6.67 10.26 -8.66
C ASN A 83 7.44 8.94 -8.70
N LYS A 84 8.54 8.93 -9.45
CA LYS A 84 9.53 7.85 -9.39
C LYS A 84 10.56 8.19 -8.32
N THR A 85 10.77 7.28 -7.38
CA THR A 85 11.73 7.48 -6.29
C THR A 85 12.51 6.20 -6.01
N LYS A 86 13.68 6.35 -5.38
CA LYS A 86 14.52 5.23 -4.93
C LYS A 86 14.69 5.29 -3.43
N PHE A 87 14.24 4.25 -2.74
CA PHE A 87 14.42 4.06 -1.30
C PHE A 87 15.68 3.25 -1.06
N LEU A 88 16.66 3.84 -0.37
CA LEU A 88 17.92 3.20 -0.01
C LEU A 88 17.84 2.64 1.42
N SER A 89 18.67 1.65 1.72
CA SER A 89 18.80 1.06 3.06
C SER A 89 17.47 0.54 3.62
N ILE A 90 16.90 -0.44 2.93
CA ILE A 90 15.60 -1.04 3.30
C ILE A 90 15.77 -2.38 4.04
N LYS A 91 14.87 -2.68 4.96
CA LYS A 91 14.79 -3.98 5.66
C LYS A 91 13.43 -4.61 5.41
N ARG A 92 13.41 -5.90 5.07
CA ARG A 92 12.14 -6.64 4.92
C ARG A 92 11.45 -6.76 6.28
N LEU A 93 10.16 -6.45 6.31
CA LEU A 93 9.28 -6.65 7.45
C LEU A 93 8.52 -7.95 7.24
N GLU A 94 8.85 -8.98 8.02
CA GLU A 94 8.12 -10.25 8.04
C GLU A 94 6.84 -10.18 8.88
N SER A 95 6.57 -9.02 9.50
CA SER A 95 5.44 -8.85 10.39
C SER A 95 4.19 -8.37 9.64
N ASN A 96 3.03 -8.81 10.09
CA ASN A 96 1.72 -8.45 9.53
C ASN A 96 1.26 -7.04 9.95
N TRP A 97 2.20 -6.13 10.24
CA TRP A 97 1.89 -4.82 10.80
C TRP A 97 1.03 -3.96 9.87
N TRP A 98 1.13 -4.22 8.57
CA TRP A 98 0.33 -3.62 7.49
C TRP A 98 -1.09 -4.20 7.35
N MET A 99 -1.37 -5.43 7.83
CA MET A 99 -2.68 -6.06 7.63
C MET A 99 -3.76 -5.57 8.60
N LYS A 100 -3.37 -5.11 9.80
CA LYS A 100 -4.32 -4.56 10.80
C LYS A 100 -4.80 -3.14 10.46
N GLU A 101 -4.21 -2.49 9.45
CA GLU A 101 -4.58 -1.13 9.03
C GLU A 101 -5.99 -1.01 8.47
N LYS A 102 -6.63 -2.12 8.05
CA LYS A 102 -8.04 -2.09 7.62
C LYS A 102 -9.04 -2.07 8.78
N SER A 103 -8.60 -2.23 10.04
CA SER A 103 -9.50 -2.41 11.18
C SER A 103 -9.52 -1.27 12.21
N GLU A 104 -8.62 -0.29 12.13
CA GLU A 104 -8.62 0.83 13.09
C GLU A 104 -9.19 2.09 12.41
N ILE A 105 -10.44 2.41 12.77
CA ILE A 105 -11.19 3.57 12.30
C ILE A 105 -10.45 4.84 12.73
N LYS A 106 -10.28 5.81 11.81
CA LYS A 106 -9.74 7.14 12.13
C LYS A 106 -10.48 7.70 13.34
N ILE A 107 -9.77 7.87 14.46
CA ILE A 107 -10.32 8.59 15.62
C ILE A 107 -10.51 10.03 15.17
N LYS A 108 -11.77 10.46 15.01
CA LYS A 108 -12.10 11.87 14.78
C LYS A 108 -11.49 12.65 15.94
N THR A 109 -10.57 13.55 15.63
CA THR A 109 -10.09 14.56 16.57
C THR A 109 -11.31 15.38 17.02
N PRO A 110 -11.54 15.56 18.34
CA PRO A 110 -12.64 16.42 18.78
C PRO A 110 -12.36 17.85 18.30
N ASP A 111 -13.34 18.41 17.59
CA ASP A 111 -13.31 19.78 17.09
C ASP A 111 -13.47 20.73 18.28
N TYR A 112 -12.37 21.33 18.74
CA TYR A 112 -12.35 22.26 19.89
C TYR A 112 -13.01 23.62 19.58
N GLN A 113 -13.66 23.78 18.42
CA GLN A 113 -14.26 25.04 17.99
C GLN A 113 -15.67 25.30 18.56
N ASN A 114 -16.23 24.41 19.40
CA ASN A 114 -17.59 24.56 19.95
C ASN A 114 -17.67 24.61 21.49
N ILE A 115 -16.67 25.20 22.15
CA ILE A 115 -16.75 25.50 23.60
C ILE A 115 -16.76 27.01 23.82
N LEU A 116 -17.63 27.75 23.12
CA LEU A 116 -17.90 29.16 23.42
C LEU A 116 -19.34 29.52 23.08
N THR A 117 -20.32 28.97 23.80
CA THR A 117 -21.58 29.65 24.15
C THR A 117 -22.48 28.74 24.97
N ILE A 118 -22.44 28.87 26.29
CA ILE A 118 -23.66 28.87 27.11
C ILE A 118 -23.43 29.97 28.16
N GLN A 119 -24.16 31.08 27.99
CA GLN A 119 -24.30 32.15 28.97
C GLN A 119 -25.14 31.68 30.15
#